data_AF-A0A4U1AB02-F1
#
_entry.id   AF-A0A4U1AB02-F1
#
_cell.length_a   1.000
_cell.length_b   1.000
_cell.length_c   1.000
_cell.angle_alpha   90.00
_cell.angle_beta   90.00
_cell.angle_gamma   90.00
#
_symmetry.space_group_name_H-M   'P 1'
#
loop_
_entity.id
_entity.type
_entity.pdbx_description
1 polymer ?
#
loop_
_entity_poly.entity_id
_entity_poly.type
_entity_poly.pdbx_seq_one_letter_code
_entity_poly.pdbx_strand_id
1 'polypeptide(L)'
;MKYTLWGVVVSLFFLPLSSAHGAYHHGGDTDSDIAVQAIPAIAGTKLDSCALCHSGGQYEKKPGVSVKLGSCQWCHYTYGYDESGDINDTLNGYGVDYRNNGKNFAAFTAIQNLDSDSDGYSNTVEINALRFPGDPNDDPTKVPAPYVVISRDELEGYFPYHEQTMLMNTHKSGDFYTTYGGVPVADLLDTVKILDTATGITVFAPDGWAQYHPLDEDSDPLMYHVYGHYPQANFYYDDQADVAKTPWGWCDYSAPGVEKLVNGEPIDVKNGLQMVLAYVRDGFYLETGALTDANKLDGEGPFRLVPPQKNPGPPDQGSTSDVQEVIWPFTEDWDHNAGFSTRSATIIRVEPLPKGTTDIDILEAGWNYVDESKILIYGALDPLNTILEKLTEAEQIIVGLDINDFHSRSDKKNLLQKIKTINKSLQKKHDQAATHQLESLSWKIDGCATAAKPDGNDWISNCESQSEIYWLVYEARVLHGDF
;
A
#
# COMPACT_ATOMS: atom_id res chain seq x y z
N MET A 1 -25.61 -13.92 42.34
CA MET A 1 -24.32 -13.36 42.77
C MET A 1 -23.70 -12.69 41.55
N LYS A 2 -23.23 -11.46 41.72
CA LYS A 2 -22.97 -10.45 40.68
C LYS A 2 -21.81 -10.86 39.75
N TYR A 3 -22.01 -10.78 38.43
CA TYR A 3 -20.90 -10.73 37.47
C TYR A 3 -20.59 -9.27 37.17
N THR A 4 -19.34 -8.92 37.40
CA THR A 4 -18.79 -7.58 37.50
C THR A 4 -18.47 -7.03 36.10
N LEU A 5 -18.87 -5.77 35.86
CA LEU A 5 -18.42 -4.92 34.76
C LEU A 5 -16.88 -4.92 34.68
N TRP A 6 -16.32 -5.18 33.51
CA TRP A 6 -14.98 -4.73 33.14
C TRP A 6 -15.09 -3.33 32.54
N GLY A 7 -14.46 -2.37 33.20
CA GLY A 7 -14.36 -0.99 32.74
C GLY A 7 -13.35 -0.88 31.61
N VAL A 8 -13.78 -0.33 30.49
CA VAL A 8 -12.91 0.15 29.42
C VAL A 8 -12.21 1.41 29.93
N VAL A 9 -10.89 1.34 30.09
CA VAL A 9 -10.06 2.54 30.28
C VAL A 9 -9.77 3.08 28.89
N VAL A 10 -10.45 4.16 28.52
CA VAL A 10 -10.12 4.95 27.33
C VAL A 10 -8.97 5.87 27.71
N SER A 11 -7.75 5.52 27.30
CA SER A 11 -6.62 6.44 27.34
C SER A 11 -6.72 7.38 26.15
N LEU A 12 -7.10 8.64 26.41
CA LEU A 12 -6.93 9.73 25.44
C LEU A 12 -5.43 10.03 25.30
N PHE A 13 -4.81 9.55 24.23
CA PHE A 13 -3.52 10.03 23.80
C PHE A 13 -3.71 11.33 23.01
N PHE A 14 -3.28 12.45 23.59
CA PHE A 14 -2.96 13.63 22.81
C PHE A 14 -1.64 13.36 22.09
N LEU A 15 -1.72 12.99 20.81
CA LEU A 15 -0.55 12.93 19.94
C LEU A 15 -0.03 14.37 19.74
N PRO A 16 1.27 14.64 19.95
CA PRO A 16 1.86 15.88 19.46
C PRO A 16 1.77 15.89 17.93
N LEU A 17 1.47 17.05 17.34
CA LEU A 17 1.62 17.33 15.91
C LEU A 17 3.07 17.04 15.52
N SER A 18 3.32 15.80 15.13
CA SER A 18 4.54 15.39 14.45
C SER A 18 4.47 16.04 13.09
N SER A 19 5.53 16.73 12.69
CA SER A 19 5.68 17.19 11.30
C SER A 19 5.60 15.95 10.41
N ALA A 20 4.43 15.69 9.83
CA ALA A 20 4.25 14.65 8.84
C ALA A 20 5.13 15.06 7.64
N HIS A 21 6.28 14.40 7.50
CA HIS A 21 7.03 14.49 6.26
C HIS A 21 6.29 13.57 5.31
N GLY A 22 5.61 14.16 4.31
CA GLY A 22 4.93 13.39 3.27
C GLY A 22 5.91 12.36 2.70
N ALA A 23 5.42 11.14 2.52
CA ALA A 23 6.20 10.00 2.07
C ALA A 23 6.99 10.23 0.77
N TYR A 24 6.70 11.29 0.00
CA TYR A 24 7.22 11.46 -1.35
C TYR A 24 7.56 12.92 -1.69
N HIS A 25 8.39 13.59 -0.89
CA HIS A 25 9.09 14.80 -1.37
C HIS A 25 10.33 14.37 -2.16
N HIS A 26 10.19 14.22 -3.48
CA HIS A 26 11.32 13.93 -4.36
C HIS A 26 12.24 15.16 -4.42
N GLY A 27 13.52 14.99 -4.07
CA GLY A 27 14.50 16.08 -4.17
C GLY A 27 14.57 16.63 -5.60
N GLY A 28 14.13 17.87 -5.79
CA GLY A 28 14.10 18.57 -7.09
C GLY A 28 12.70 18.82 -7.66
N ASP A 29 11.65 18.25 -7.08
CA ASP A 29 10.26 18.54 -7.48
C ASP A 29 9.80 19.90 -6.92
N THR A 30 9.67 20.89 -7.80
CA THR A 30 9.10 22.20 -7.45
C THR A 30 7.59 22.28 -7.64
N ASP A 31 6.99 21.34 -8.37
CA ASP A 31 5.58 21.43 -8.76
C ASP A 31 4.67 21.06 -7.60
N SER A 32 5.05 20.03 -6.82
CA SER A 32 4.36 19.68 -5.58
C SER A 32 4.37 20.84 -4.58
N ASP A 33 5.50 21.55 -4.43
CA ASP A 33 5.59 22.75 -3.59
C ASP A 33 4.65 23.88 -4.06
N ILE A 34 4.53 24.10 -5.39
CA ILE A 34 3.62 25.10 -5.95
C ILE A 34 2.17 24.66 -5.77
N ALA A 35 1.86 23.37 -5.96
CA ALA A 35 0.52 22.81 -5.77
C ALA A 35 0.04 22.98 -4.33
N VAL A 36 0.87 22.61 -3.35
CA VAL A 36 0.57 22.82 -1.92
C VAL A 36 0.40 24.29 -1.59
N GLN A 37 1.20 25.19 -2.17
CA GLN A 37 1.02 26.63 -1.98
C GLN A 37 -0.29 27.16 -2.60
N ALA A 38 -0.67 26.65 -3.78
CA ALA A 38 -1.89 27.04 -4.48
C ALA A 38 -3.15 26.47 -3.84
N ILE A 39 -3.05 25.29 -3.25
CA ILE A 39 -4.15 24.54 -2.66
C ILE A 39 -3.72 24.02 -1.28
N PRO A 40 -3.61 24.89 -0.25
CA PRO A 40 -3.07 24.49 1.05
C PRO A 40 -3.78 23.31 1.74
N ALA A 41 -5.02 23.01 1.34
CA ALA A 41 -5.80 21.89 1.85
C ALA A 41 -5.26 20.51 1.43
N ILE A 42 -4.42 20.42 0.39
CA ILE A 42 -3.86 19.12 -0.04
C ILE A 42 -2.62 18.70 0.74
N ALA A 43 -2.02 19.60 1.52
CA ALA A 43 -0.78 19.33 2.25
C ALA A 43 -0.92 18.09 3.15
N GLY A 44 -0.02 17.12 2.98
CA GLY A 44 -0.05 15.87 3.74
C GLY A 44 -1.20 14.92 3.39
N THR A 45 -1.92 15.16 2.28
CA THR A 45 -2.92 14.23 1.71
C THR A 45 -2.38 13.54 0.46
N LYS A 46 -3.01 12.48 -0.04
CA LYS A 46 -2.58 11.76 -1.27
C LYS A 46 -2.30 12.66 -2.49
N LEU A 47 -2.92 13.84 -2.55
CA LEU A 47 -2.73 14.83 -3.62
C LEU A 47 -1.42 15.64 -3.49
N ASP A 48 -0.77 15.63 -2.32
CA ASP A 48 0.58 16.14 -2.08
C ASP A 48 1.63 15.09 -2.51
N SER A 49 1.55 14.69 -3.78
CA SER A 49 2.46 13.73 -4.40
C SER A 49 2.57 13.98 -5.89
N CYS A 50 3.64 13.48 -6.51
CA CYS A 50 3.82 13.56 -7.96
C CYS A 50 2.65 12.92 -8.72
N ALA A 51 1.89 12.00 -8.12
CA ALA A 51 0.72 11.37 -8.73
C ALA A 51 -0.41 12.37 -9.06
N LEU A 52 -0.40 13.58 -8.46
CA LEU A 52 -1.34 14.65 -8.83
C LEU A 52 -1.20 15.03 -10.32
N CYS A 53 0.01 15.13 -10.83
CA CYS A 53 0.30 15.52 -12.21
C CYS A 53 0.80 14.37 -13.08
N HIS A 54 1.21 13.25 -12.48
CA HIS A 54 1.83 12.13 -13.17
C HIS A 54 1.02 10.84 -13.00
N SER A 55 1.02 10.01 -14.04
CA SER A 55 0.39 8.70 -14.03
C SER A 55 1.41 7.57 -14.00
N GLY A 56 0.97 6.42 -13.53
CA GLY A 56 1.65 5.16 -13.85
C GLY A 56 1.51 4.82 -15.33
N GLY A 57 2.22 3.79 -15.77
CA GLY A 57 2.15 3.36 -17.15
C GLY A 57 2.35 1.86 -17.27
N GLN A 58 2.46 1.41 -18.52
CA GLN A 58 2.73 0.01 -18.79
C GLN A 58 3.67 -0.12 -19.96
N TYR A 59 4.55 -1.10 -19.91
CA TYR A 59 5.40 -1.47 -21.03
C TYR A 59 5.24 -2.95 -21.33
N GLU A 60 5.40 -3.30 -22.60
CA GLU A 60 5.46 -4.69 -23.03
C GLU A 60 6.89 -5.21 -22.83
N LYS A 61 7.08 -6.09 -21.84
CA LYS A 61 8.39 -6.68 -21.56
C LYS A 61 8.78 -7.70 -22.64
N LYS A 62 7.81 -8.47 -23.12
CA LYS A 62 7.90 -9.43 -24.22
C LYS A 62 6.51 -9.59 -24.87
N PRO A 63 6.39 -10.12 -26.10
CA PRO A 63 5.12 -10.22 -26.80
C PRO A 63 4.01 -10.85 -25.95
N GLY A 64 2.95 -10.08 -25.68
CA GLY A 64 1.79 -10.49 -24.89
C GLY A 64 1.95 -10.39 -23.37
N VAL A 65 3.07 -9.88 -22.87
CA VAL A 65 3.33 -9.71 -21.41
C VAL A 65 3.60 -8.24 -21.11
N SER A 66 2.61 -7.59 -20.51
CA SER A 66 2.69 -6.21 -20.06
C SER A 66 3.01 -6.13 -18.57
N VAL A 67 3.92 -5.23 -18.21
CA VAL A 67 4.21 -4.87 -16.82
C VAL A 67 3.61 -3.49 -16.58
N LYS A 68 2.82 -3.36 -15.52
CA LYS A 68 2.28 -2.08 -15.05
C LYS A 68 3.20 -1.51 -13.98
N LEU A 69 3.40 -0.20 -14.03
CA LEU A 69 4.25 0.55 -13.11
C LEU A 69 3.43 1.68 -12.48
N GLY A 70 3.67 1.98 -11.20
CA GLY A 70 3.15 3.19 -10.56
C GLY A 70 3.78 4.46 -11.15
N SER A 71 3.31 5.65 -10.74
CA SER A 71 3.77 6.93 -11.30
C SER A 71 5.27 7.16 -11.14
N CYS A 72 5.84 6.89 -9.97
CA CYS A 72 7.28 7.04 -9.71
C CYS A 72 8.11 6.08 -10.57
N GLN A 73 7.73 4.81 -10.62
CA GLN A 73 8.43 3.80 -11.39
C GLN A 73 8.32 4.04 -12.90
N TRP A 74 7.14 4.49 -13.36
CA TRP A 74 6.93 4.88 -14.75
C TRP A 74 7.75 6.11 -15.10
N CYS A 75 7.84 7.09 -14.20
CA CYS A 75 8.73 8.23 -14.35
C CYS A 75 10.19 7.78 -14.48
N HIS A 76 10.69 6.94 -13.57
CA HIS A 76 12.07 6.43 -13.67
C HIS A 76 12.31 5.53 -14.87
N TYR A 77 11.29 4.78 -15.32
CA TYR A 77 11.37 3.95 -16.52
C TYR A 77 11.44 4.80 -17.80
N THR A 78 10.64 5.85 -17.89
CA THR A 78 10.43 6.64 -19.11
C THR A 78 11.30 7.89 -19.18
N TYR A 79 11.41 8.64 -18.08
CA TYR A 79 12.22 9.85 -17.96
C TYR A 79 13.67 9.57 -17.56
N GLY A 80 13.93 8.45 -16.85
CA GLY A 80 15.26 8.07 -16.39
C GLY A 80 15.70 8.81 -15.12
N TYR A 81 16.61 8.20 -14.35
CA TYR A 81 17.25 8.85 -13.19
C TYR A 81 18.22 9.97 -13.58
N ASP A 82 18.66 9.98 -14.83
CA ASP A 82 19.56 10.98 -15.42
C ASP A 82 18.83 12.02 -16.25
N GLU A 83 17.49 12.06 -16.15
CA GLU A 83 16.62 13.02 -16.86
C GLU A 83 16.77 12.95 -18.40
N SER A 84 17.15 11.78 -18.93
CA SER A 84 17.45 11.59 -20.35
C SER A 84 16.20 11.40 -21.24
N GLY A 85 15.05 11.06 -20.64
CA GLY A 85 13.79 10.83 -21.34
C GLY A 85 12.90 12.07 -21.45
N ASP A 86 11.66 11.88 -21.91
CA ASP A 86 10.65 12.96 -21.98
C ASP A 86 9.68 12.87 -20.80
N ILE A 87 9.73 13.85 -19.90
CA ILE A 87 8.83 13.93 -18.75
C ILE A 87 7.36 13.99 -19.17
N ASN A 88 7.06 14.44 -20.39
CA ASN A 88 5.69 14.56 -20.89
C ASN A 88 5.00 13.20 -21.06
N ASP A 89 5.76 12.12 -21.25
CA ASP A 89 5.24 10.75 -21.36
C ASP A 89 4.80 10.17 -20.01
N THR A 90 5.01 10.92 -18.92
CA THR A 90 4.64 10.54 -17.55
C THR A 90 3.44 11.32 -17.02
N LEU A 91 3.01 12.39 -17.72
CA LEU A 91 1.93 13.26 -17.26
C LEU A 91 0.56 12.59 -17.42
N ASN A 92 -0.29 12.78 -16.41
CA ASN A 92 -1.72 12.48 -16.51
C ASN A 92 -2.48 13.65 -17.18
N GLY A 93 -3.80 13.52 -17.36
CA GLY A 93 -4.62 14.58 -17.99
C GLY A 93 -4.50 15.94 -17.28
N TYR A 94 -4.54 15.92 -15.94
CA TYR A 94 -4.40 17.12 -15.11
C TYR A 94 -3.02 17.78 -15.25
N GLY A 95 -1.94 16.98 -15.22
CA GLY A 95 -0.58 17.46 -15.40
C GLY A 95 -0.35 18.06 -16.80
N VAL A 96 -0.97 17.49 -17.83
CA VAL A 96 -0.97 18.08 -19.18
C VAL A 96 -1.65 19.44 -19.18
N ASP A 97 -2.81 19.59 -18.54
CA ASP A 97 -3.52 20.87 -18.47
C ASP A 97 -2.77 21.92 -17.65
N TYR A 98 -2.21 21.52 -16.51
CA TYR A 98 -1.34 22.36 -15.68
C TYR A 98 -0.14 22.88 -16.48
N ARG A 99 0.57 21.99 -17.19
CA ARG A 99 1.69 22.34 -18.06
C ARG A 99 1.26 23.28 -19.19
N ASN A 100 0.18 22.97 -19.89
CA ASN A 100 -0.30 23.75 -21.03
C ASN A 100 -0.75 25.16 -20.62
N ASN A 101 -1.15 25.36 -19.35
CA ASN A 101 -1.45 26.67 -18.76
C ASN A 101 -0.24 27.36 -18.12
N GLY A 102 0.97 26.89 -18.42
CA GLY A 102 2.23 27.57 -18.10
C GLY A 102 2.87 27.14 -16.79
N LYS A 103 2.42 26.04 -16.16
CA LYS A 103 3.12 25.36 -15.05
C LYS A 103 3.48 26.32 -13.91
N ASN A 104 2.49 27.08 -13.43
CA ASN A 104 2.68 28.11 -12.43
C ASN A 104 1.39 28.29 -11.59
N PHE A 105 1.43 29.15 -10.57
CA PHE A 105 0.31 29.38 -9.66
C PHE A 105 -1.01 29.73 -10.39
N ALA A 106 -0.95 30.53 -11.46
CA ALA A 106 -2.14 30.93 -12.21
C ALA A 106 -2.76 29.77 -13.02
N ALA A 107 -1.98 28.72 -13.33
CA ALA A 107 -2.47 27.54 -14.03
C ALA A 107 -3.54 26.80 -13.21
N PHE A 108 -3.37 26.67 -11.89
CA PHE A 108 -4.35 26.02 -11.01
C PHE A 108 -5.73 26.69 -11.09
N THR A 109 -5.78 28.02 -11.06
CA THR A 109 -7.04 28.76 -11.24
C THR A 109 -7.62 28.57 -12.64
N ALA A 110 -6.78 28.51 -13.68
CA ALA A 110 -7.22 28.37 -15.06
C ALA A 110 -7.85 26.99 -15.35
N ILE A 111 -7.33 25.93 -14.72
CA ILE A 111 -7.77 24.54 -14.96
C ILE A 111 -8.83 24.07 -13.96
N GLN A 112 -9.18 24.86 -12.94
CA GLN A 112 -10.02 24.43 -11.81
C GLN A 112 -11.41 23.91 -12.24
N ASN A 113 -11.93 24.38 -13.38
CA ASN A 113 -13.25 24.01 -13.92
C ASN A 113 -13.15 23.02 -15.10
N LEU A 114 -11.94 22.61 -15.49
CA LEU A 114 -11.77 21.55 -16.48
C LEU A 114 -12.10 20.21 -15.84
N ASP A 115 -12.47 19.27 -16.68
CA ASP A 115 -12.59 17.85 -16.40
C ASP A 115 -11.42 17.20 -17.16
N SER A 116 -10.28 17.09 -16.47
CA SER A 116 -8.99 16.83 -17.11
C SER A 116 -8.82 15.37 -17.53
N ASP A 117 -9.59 14.44 -16.96
CA ASP A 117 -9.58 13.02 -17.29
C ASP A 117 -10.89 12.50 -17.93
N SER A 118 -11.88 13.39 -18.09
CA SER A 118 -13.17 13.12 -18.75
C SER A 118 -14.05 12.13 -17.98
N ASP A 119 -13.99 12.12 -16.65
CA ASP A 119 -14.83 11.31 -15.78
C ASP A 119 -16.19 11.96 -15.44
N GLY A 120 -16.37 13.23 -15.82
CA GLY A 120 -17.59 14.02 -15.59
C GLY A 120 -17.54 14.95 -14.39
N TYR A 121 -16.45 15.00 -13.65
CA TYR A 121 -16.20 15.90 -12.53
C TYR A 121 -15.17 16.96 -12.90
N SER A 122 -15.33 18.17 -12.34
CA SER A 122 -14.30 19.19 -12.52
C SER A 122 -13.16 18.96 -11.54
N ASN A 123 -11.95 19.34 -11.92
CA ASN A 123 -10.74 19.28 -11.10
C ASN A 123 -10.95 19.81 -9.67
N THR A 124 -11.70 20.92 -9.50
CA THR A 124 -11.99 21.49 -8.17
C THR A 124 -12.84 20.57 -7.31
N VAL A 125 -13.83 19.89 -7.90
CA VAL A 125 -14.72 18.97 -7.18
C VAL A 125 -13.92 17.77 -6.69
N GLU A 126 -13.04 17.24 -7.53
CA GLU A 126 -12.17 16.12 -7.19
C GLU A 126 -11.13 16.48 -6.14
N ILE A 127 -10.42 17.59 -6.31
CA ILE A 127 -9.42 18.05 -5.33
C ILE A 127 -10.07 18.28 -3.96
N ASN A 128 -11.27 18.87 -3.91
CA ASN A 128 -12.03 19.03 -2.67
C ASN A 128 -12.49 17.69 -2.06
N ALA A 129 -12.60 16.64 -2.86
CA ALA A 129 -12.92 15.27 -2.45
C ALA A 129 -11.67 14.41 -2.20
N LEU A 130 -10.46 14.99 -2.27
CA LEU A 130 -9.18 14.26 -2.19
C LEU A 130 -9.07 13.14 -3.23
N ARG A 131 -9.38 13.50 -4.47
CA ARG A 131 -9.42 12.67 -5.67
C ARG A 131 -8.43 13.21 -6.72
N PHE A 132 -7.77 12.32 -7.44
CA PHE A 132 -6.77 12.66 -8.45
C PHE A 132 -7.46 13.11 -9.74
N PRO A 133 -7.47 14.41 -10.07
CA PRO A 133 -8.18 14.97 -11.24
C PRO A 133 -7.63 14.56 -12.62
N GLY A 134 -6.67 13.64 -12.64
CA GLY A 134 -6.06 13.10 -13.84
C GLY A 134 -6.23 11.58 -13.95
N ASP A 135 -6.96 10.95 -13.03
CA ASP A 135 -7.24 9.50 -13.01
C ASP A 135 -8.75 9.24 -12.92
N PRO A 136 -9.39 8.82 -14.03
CA PRO A 136 -10.84 8.63 -14.08
C PRO A 136 -11.33 7.44 -13.23
N ASN A 137 -10.42 6.71 -12.59
CA ASN A 137 -10.76 5.66 -11.62
C ASN A 137 -10.75 6.15 -10.17
N ASP A 138 -10.34 7.38 -9.91
CA ASP A 138 -10.27 8.01 -8.60
C ASP A 138 -11.22 9.20 -8.50
N ASP A 139 -12.50 8.97 -8.76
CA ASP A 139 -13.51 10.04 -8.80
C ASP A 139 -14.26 10.24 -7.45
N PRO A 140 -15.06 11.32 -7.28
CA PRO A 140 -15.80 11.62 -6.04
C PRO A 140 -16.86 10.58 -5.64
N THR A 141 -17.22 9.64 -6.51
CA THR A 141 -18.11 8.52 -6.19
C THR A 141 -17.35 7.39 -5.49
N LYS A 142 -16.03 7.33 -5.63
CA LYS A 142 -15.17 6.31 -5.02
C LYS A 142 -14.92 6.59 -3.55
N VAL A 143 -14.66 5.54 -2.80
CA VAL A 143 -14.27 5.61 -1.38
C VAL A 143 -12.96 4.87 -1.14
N PRO A 144 -12.18 5.19 -0.09
CA PRO A 144 -10.97 4.45 0.21
C PRO A 144 -11.24 2.95 0.32
N ALA A 145 -10.37 2.12 -0.26
CA ALA A 145 -10.49 0.68 -0.16
C ALA A 145 -10.33 0.20 1.30
N PRO A 146 -10.92 -0.96 1.67
CA PRO A 146 -10.71 -1.59 2.96
C PRO A 146 -9.22 -1.72 3.28
N TYR A 147 -8.86 -1.48 4.54
CA TYR A 147 -7.48 -1.52 4.99
C TYR A 147 -7.35 -2.02 6.43
N VAL A 148 -6.12 -2.43 6.78
CA VAL A 148 -5.67 -2.74 8.13
C VAL A 148 -4.24 -2.28 8.30
N VAL A 149 -3.90 -1.81 9.50
CA VAL A 149 -2.53 -1.45 9.88
C VAL A 149 -2.08 -2.43 10.95
N ILE A 150 -0.91 -3.03 10.77
CA ILE A 150 -0.35 -4.03 11.67
C ILE A 150 1.05 -3.60 12.10
N SER A 151 1.31 -3.55 13.39
CA SER A 151 2.64 -3.31 13.94
C SER A 151 3.49 -4.57 13.97
N ARG A 152 4.83 -4.43 14.04
CA ARG A 152 5.73 -5.58 14.23
C ARG A 152 5.38 -6.39 15.47
N ASP A 153 5.05 -5.73 16.58
CA ASP A 153 4.65 -6.40 17.83
C ASP A 153 3.40 -7.28 17.63
N GLU A 154 2.45 -6.84 16.80
CA GLU A 154 1.27 -7.63 16.45
C GLU A 154 1.60 -8.78 15.49
N LEU A 155 2.52 -8.57 14.54
CA LEU A 155 3.04 -9.63 13.68
C LEU A 155 3.70 -10.73 14.52
N GLU A 156 4.59 -10.36 15.43
CA GLU A 156 5.27 -11.29 16.34
C GLU A 156 4.31 -11.98 17.32
N GLY A 157 3.26 -11.27 17.76
CA GLY A 157 2.32 -11.76 18.77
C GLY A 157 1.23 -12.69 18.22
N TYR A 158 0.82 -12.50 16.96
CA TYR A 158 -0.38 -13.17 16.42
C TYR A 158 -0.11 -14.13 15.27
N PHE A 159 1.03 -14.02 14.58
CA PHE A 159 1.29 -14.80 13.38
C PHE A 159 2.34 -15.89 13.62
N PRO A 160 2.23 -17.05 12.94
CA PRO A 160 3.26 -18.06 12.99
C PRO A 160 4.60 -17.53 12.46
N TYR A 161 5.65 -17.65 13.26
CA TYR A 161 7.00 -17.33 12.82
C TYR A 161 7.51 -18.37 11.82
N HIS A 162 8.01 -17.89 10.69
CA HIS A 162 8.69 -18.66 9.66
C HIS A 162 10.11 -18.15 9.48
N GLU A 163 11.06 -19.07 9.33
CA GLU A 163 12.48 -18.76 9.13
C GLU A 163 13.01 -19.65 8.01
N GLN A 164 13.75 -19.05 7.08
CA GLN A 164 14.32 -19.75 5.94
C GLN A 164 15.70 -19.22 5.58
N THR A 165 16.68 -20.13 5.52
CA THR A 165 17.99 -19.87 4.92
C THR A 165 17.90 -20.08 3.42
N MET A 166 18.40 -19.13 2.64
CA MET A 166 18.38 -19.22 1.18
C MET A 166 19.46 -18.36 0.55
N LEU A 167 19.72 -18.63 -0.72
CA LEU A 167 20.52 -17.79 -1.58
C LEU A 167 19.69 -16.61 -2.08
N MET A 168 20.30 -15.42 -2.05
CA MET A 168 19.77 -14.19 -2.63
C MET A 168 20.63 -13.81 -3.83
N ASN A 169 20.19 -14.18 -5.03
CA ASN A 169 20.88 -13.82 -6.28
C ASN A 169 20.48 -12.41 -6.71
N THR A 170 21.48 -11.61 -7.08
CA THR A 170 21.31 -10.24 -7.54
C THR A 170 21.71 -10.11 -9.01
N HIS A 171 21.10 -9.20 -9.75
CA HIS A 171 21.41 -9.03 -11.17
C HIS A 171 22.72 -8.25 -11.42
N LYS A 172 23.00 -7.24 -10.59
CA LYS A 172 24.12 -6.28 -10.78
C LYS A 172 25.13 -6.25 -9.64
N SER A 173 24.83 -6.88 -8.51
CA SER A 173 25.62 -6.78 -7.29
C SER A 173 26.23 -8.15 -6.94
N GLY A 174 26.80 -8.27 -5.74
CA GLY A 174 27.18 -9.58 -5.23
C GLY A 174 25.98 -10.32 -4.65
N ASP A 175 25.96 -11.62 -4.86
CA ASP A 175 25.03 -12.56 -4.25
C ASP A 175 25.37 -12.79 -2.78
N PHE A 176 24.43 -13.34 -2.03
CA PHE A 176 24.68 -13.68 -0.64
C PHE A 176 23.73 -14.76 -0.14
N TYR A 177 24.23 -15.63 0.73
CA TYR A 177 23.35 -16.44 1.57
C TYR A 177 22.92 -15.62 2.78
N THR A 178 21.70 -15.85 3.26
CA THR A 178 21.21 -15.26 4.51
C THR A 178 20.03 -16.07 5.04
N THR A 179 19.67 -15.82 6.28
CA THR A 179 18.48 -16.39 6.93
C THR A 179 17.49 -15.30 7.24
N TYR A 180 16.35 -15.30 6.56
CA TYR A 180 15.26 -14.37 6.83
C TYR A 180 14.22 -15.01 7.75
N GLY A 181 13.71 -14.21 8.68
CA GLY A 181 12.67 -14.58 9.62
C GLY A 181 11.54 -13.58 9.65
N GLY A 182 10.30 -14.07 9.66
CA GLY A 182 9.11 -13.24 9.69
C GLY A 182 7.82 -14.02 9.54
N VAL A 183 6.83 -13.42 8.85
CA VAL A 183 5.52 -14.04 8.61
C VAL A 183 5.41 -14.47 7.14
N PRO A 184 4.96 -15.70 6.84
CA PRO A 184 4.60 -16.07 5.48
C PRO A 184 3.50 -15.14 4.95
N VAL A 185 3.70 -14.56 3.77
CA VAL A 185 2.75 -13.57 3.21
C VAL A 185 1.38 -14.21 2.96
N ALA A 186 1.35 -15.49 2.57
CA ALA A 186 0.11 -16.27 2.46
C ALA A 186 -0.71 -16.27 3.76
N ASP A 187 -0.07 -16.61 4.90
CA ASP A 187 -0.73 -16.65 6.21
C ASP A 187 -1.22 -15.25 6.64
N LEU A 188 -0.45 -14.21 6.30
CA LEU A 188 -0.81 -12.81 6.53
C LEU A 188 -2.09 -12.45 5.76
N LEU A 189 -2.14 -12.74 4.45
CA LEU A 189 -3.28 -12.43 3.58
C LEU A 189 -4.54 -13.22 3.98
N ASP A 190 -4.41 -14.50 4.34
CA ASP A 190 -5.51 -15.32 4.85
C ASP A 190 -6.10 -14.74 6.15
N THR A 191 -5.23 -14.26 7.05
CA THR A 191 -5.64 -13.69 8.33
C THR A 191 -6.39 -12.37 8.18
N VAL A 192 -5.95 -11.50 7.26
CA VAL A 192 -6.63 -10.23 6.95
C VAL A 192 -7.84 -10.41 6.02
N LYS A 193 -8.09 -11.65 5.56
CA LYS A 193 -9.23 -12.06 4.74
C LYS A 193 -9.33 -11.29 3.42
N ILE A 194 -8.39 -11.55 2.52
CA ILE A 194 -8.53 -11.09 1.14
C ILE A 194 -9.80 -11.64 0.48
N LEU A 195 -10.34 -10.92 -0.50
CA LEU A 195 -11.48 -11.36 -1.30
C LEU A 195 -11.05 -12.37 -2.37
N ASP A 196 -11.94 -13.29 -2.73
CA ASP A 196 -11.71 -14.27 -3.82
C ASP A 196 -11.46 -13.62 -5.20
N THR A 197 -11.76 -12.33 -5.35
CA THR A 197 -11.47 -11.56 -6.56
C THR A 197 -10.02 -11.09 -6.64
N ALA A 198 -9.26 -11.20 -5.56
CA ALA A 198 -7.85 -10.80 -5.55
C ALA A 198 -7.02 -11.70 -6.47
N THR A 199 -6.08 -11.09 -7.19
CA THR A 199 -5.21 -11.78 -8.16
C THR A 199 -3.73 -11.57 -7.89
N GLY A 200 -3.37 -10.55 -7.11
CA GLY A 200 -1.98 -10.31 -6.71
C GLY A 200 -1.86 -9.27 -5.62
N ILE A 201 -0.62 -8.98 -5.24
CA ILE A 201 -0.26 -7.87 -4.37
C ILE A 201 0.78 -6.98 -5.05
N THR A 202 0.74 -5.69 -4.76
CA THR A 202 1.84 -4.75 -5.03
C THR A 202 2.39 -4.27 -3.69
N VAL A 203 3.70 -4.41 -3.48
CA VAL A 203 4.36 -4.04 -2.23
C VAL A 203 5.23 -2.83 -2.43
N PHE A 204 5.03 -1.79 -1.62
CA PHE A 204 5.68 -0.50 -1.76
C PHE A 204 6.69 -0.26 -0.64
N ALA A 205 7.80 0.34 -1.02
CA ALA A 205 8.77 0.98 -0.14
C ALA A 205 8.50 2.50 -0.09
N PRO A 206 8.91 3.18 1.00
CA PRO A 206 8.66 4.61 1.19
C PRO A 206 9.47 5.50 0.24
N ASP A 207 10.42 4.96 -0.51
CA ASP A 207 11.17 5.70 -1.55
C ASP A 207 10.48 5.66 -2.93
N GLY A 208 9.30 5.04 -3.01
CA GLY A 208 8.47 4.98 -4.22
C GLY A 208 8.75 3.74 -5.07
N TRP A 209 9.69 2.89 -4.65
CA TRP A 209 9.85 1.57 -5.25
C TRP A 209 8.64 0.69 -4.93
N ALA A 210 8.20 -0.09 -5.92
CA ALA A 210 7.14 -1.07 -5.73
C ALA A 210 7.42 -2.36 -6.50
N GLN A 211 6.85 -3.48 -6.06
CA GLN A 211 6.96 -4.73 -6.79
C GLN A 211 5.63 -5.49 -6.77
N TYR A 212 5.22 -5.95 -7.95
CA TYR A 212 4.05 -6.79 -8.11
C TYR A 212 4.39 -8.27 -7.92
N HIS A 213 3.49 -8.99 -7.26
CA HIS A 213 3.54 -10.43 -7.02
C HIS A 213 2.15 -11.03 -7.27
N PRO A 214 1.98 -11.97 -8.21
CA PRO A 214 0.71 -12.68 -8.35
C PRO A 214 0.40 -13.50 -7.11
N LEU A 215 -0.89 -13.77 -6.86
CA LEU A 215 -1.27 -14.67 -5.77
C LEU A 215 -0.88 -16.10 -6.10
N ASP A 216 -1.21 -16.58 -7.30
CA ASP A 216 -0.94 -17.96 -7.72
C ASP A 216 0.34 -18.08 -8.57
N GLU A 217 0.81 -19.32 -8.74
CA GLU A 217 1.94 -19.65 -9.60
C GLU A 217 1.77 -19.10 -11.03
N ASP A 218 2.71 -18.26 -11.45
CA ASP A 218 2.79 -17.75 -12.82
C ASP A 218 3.91 -18.44 -13.60
N SER A 219 3.68 -18.71 -14.88
CA SER A 219 4.68 -19.28 -15.79
C SER A 219 5.84 -18.33 -16.11
N ASP A 220 5.67 -17.02 -15.90
CA ASP A 220 6.74 -16.05 -16.05
C ASP A 220 7.76 -16.21 -14.91
N PRO A 221 9.04 -16.46 -15.21
CA PRO A 221 10.06 -16.64 -14.18
C PRO A 221 10.25 -15.40 -13.30
N LEU A 222 9.79 -14.22 -13.73
CA LEU A 222 9.97 -12.95 -13.02
C LEU A 222 8.76 -12.58 -12.15
N MET A 223 7.73 -13.42 -12.15
CA MET A 223 6.52 -13.24 -11.34
C MET A 223 6.53 -14.24 -10.18
N TYR A 224 6.96 -13.76 -9.01
CA TYR A 224 7.05 -14.54 -7.77
C TYR A 224 5.69 -14.57 -7.09
N HIS A 225 5.14 -15.76 -6.89
CA HIS A 225 3.80 -15.97 -6.38
C HIS A 225 3.73 -15.93 -4.85
N VAL A 226 2.58 -15.55 -4.31
CA VAL A 226 2.37 -15.53 -2.84
C VAL A 226 2.00 -16.92 -2.32
N TYR A 227 1.01 -17.55 -2.96
CA TYR A 227 0.53 -18.90 -2.66
C TYR A 227 1.13 -19.90 -3.65
N GLY A 228 1.70 -20.97 -3.12
CA GLY A 228 2.33 -22.00 -3.93
C GLY A 228 3.51 -22.62 -3.21
N HIS A 229 4.24 -23.46 -3.93
CA HIS A 229 5.42 -24.14 -3.39
C HIS A 229 6.66 -23.65 -4.11
N TYR A 230 7.63 -23.19 -3.33
CA TYR A 230 8.98 -22.98 -3.83
C TYR A 230 9.81 -24.26 -3.69
N PRO A 231 10.56 -24.66 -4.73
CA PRO A 231 11.39 -25.86 -4.68
C PRO A 231 12.52 -25.70 -3.66
N GLN A 232 12.90 -26.81 -3.02
CA GLN A 232 14.03 -26.84 -2.10
C GLN A 232 15.33 -26.49 -2.84
N ALA A 233 16.13 -25.59 -2.25
CA ALA A 233 17.44 -25.22 -2.76
C ALA A 233 18.56 -26.09 -2.17
N ASN A 234 19.66 -26.25 -2.92
CA ASN A 234 20.91 -26.79 -2.41
C ASN A 234 21.86 -25.64 -2.08
N PHE A 235 22.72 -25.85 -1.09
CA PHE A 235 23.83 -24.96 -0.80
C PHE A 235 24.94 -25.16 -1.83
N TYR A 236 25.37 -24.08 -2.46
CA TYR A 236 26.48 -24.07 -3.42
C TYR A 236 27.63 -23.25 -2.84
N TYR A 237 28.83 -23.81 -2.81
CA TYR A 237 30.05 -23.14 -2.33
C TYR A 237 31.23 -23.40 -3.26
N ASP A 238 32.00 -22.35 -3.54
CA ASP A 238 33.30 -22.42 -4.23
C ASP A 238 34.22 -21.30 -3.73
N ASP A 239 35.51 -21.60 -3.51
CA ASP A 239 36.51 -20.64 -3.06
C ASP A 239 36.65 -19.45 -4.04
N GLN A 240 36.43 -19.66 -5.35
CA GLN A 240 36.45 -18.60 -6.35
C GLN A 240 35.30 -17.60 -6.17
N ALA A 241 34.13 -18.09 -5.74
CA ALA A 241 32.94 -17.28 -5.53
C ALA A 241 32.97 -16.50 -4.21
N ASP A 242 33.66 -17.02 -3.20
CA ASP A 242 33.68 -16.49 -1.83
C ASP A 242 34.43 -15.15 -1.75
N VAL A 243 33.70 -14.07 -1.44
CA VAL A 243 34.24 -12.70 -1.28
C VAL A 243 35.30 -12.61 -0.16
N ALA A 244 35.29 -13.52 0.81
CA ALA A 244 36.28 -13.57 1.88
C ALA A 244 37.57 -14.29 1.47
N LYS A 245 37.57 -15.03 0.35
CA LYS A 245 38.73 -15.80 -0.16
C LYS A 245 39.32 -15.21 -1.43
N THR A 246 38.46 -14.68 -2.29
CA THR A 246 38.82 -14.24 -3.63
C THR A 246 38.47 -12.76 -3.80
N PRO A 247 39.43 -11.88 -4.17
CA PRO A 247 39.18 -10.44 -4.30
C PRO A 247 38.10 -10.05 -5.33
N TRP A 248 37.84 -10.93 -6.30
CA TRP A 248 36.78 -10.79 -7.31
C TRP A 248 35.65 -11.82 -7.10
N GLY A 249 35.57 -12.40 -5.90
CA GLY A 249 34.43 -13.22 -5.48
C GLY A 249 33.14 -12.40 -5.55
N TRP A 250 32.02 -13.08 -5.69
CA TRP A 250 30.71 -12.47 -5.91
C TRP A 250 29.67 -12.92 -4.92
N CYS A 251 29.93 -13.94 -4.09
CA CYS A 251 28.97 -14.45 -3.12
C CYS A 251 29.47 -14.28 -1.69
N ASP A 252 28.65 -13.69 -0.83
CA ASP A 252 28.86 -13.62 0.61
C ASP A 252 28.31 -14.88 1.31
N TYR A 253 29.22 -15.62 1.95
CA TYR A 253 28.94 -16.84 2.71
C TYR A 253 29.01 -16.63 4.24
N SER A 254 29.01 -15.39 4.71
CA SER A 254 29.18 -15.07 6.13
C SER A 254 27.94 -15.36 7.00
N ALA A 255 26.80 -15.70 6.40
CA ALA A 255 25.57 -15.97 7.11
C ALA A 255 25.69 -17.17 8.08
N PRO A 256 25.27 -17.03 9.35
CA PRO A 256 25.33 -18.12 10.33
C PRO A 256 24.57 -19.38 9.90
N GLY A 257 23.49 -19.23 9.12
CA GLY A 257 22.67 -20.32 8.64
C GLY A 257 23.39 -21.30 7.69
N VAL A 258 24.50 -20.87 7.07
CA VAL A 258 25.26 -21.71 6.12
C VAL A 258 26.63 -22.18 6.63
N GLU A 259 27.06 -21.76 7.83
CA GLU A 259 28.40 -22.08 8.38
C GLU A 259 28.70 -23.58 8.43
N LYS A 260 27.67 -24.39 8.67
CA LYS A 260 27.78 -25.85 8.79
C LYS A 260 27.44 -26.60 7.51
N LEU A 261 27.07 -25.88 6.46
CA LEU A 261 26.67 -26.48 5.21
C LEU A 261 27.90 -26.80 4.34
N VAL A 262 27.78 -27.84 3.53
CA VAL A 262 28.77 -28.39 2.61
C VAL A 262 28.20 -28.27 1.21
N ASN A 263 29.05 -27.87 0.26
CA ASN A 263 28.67 -27.72 -1.15
C ASN A 263 27.87 -28.93 -1.67
N GLY A 264 26.73 -28.66 -2.27
CA GLY A 264 25.79 -29.62 -2.84
C GLY A 264 24.76 -30.18 -1.87
N GLU A 265 24.80 -29.85 -0.57
CA GLU A 265 23.80 -30.34 0.37
C GLU A 265 22.48 -29.56 0.31
N PRO A 266 21.32 -30.20 0.53
CA PRO A 266 20.04 -29.49 0.58
C PRO A 266 19.97 -28.53 1.76
N ILE A 267 19.47 -27.32 1.55
CA ILE A 267 19.12 -26.38 2.63
C ILE A 267 17.76 -26.81 3.17
N ASP A 268 17.71 -27.23 4.43
CA ASP A 268 16.46 -27.67 5.07
C ASP A 268 15.69 -26.46 5.61
N VAL A 269 14.49 -26.25 5.09
CA VAL A 269 13.57 -25.20 5.54
C VAL A 269 12.30 -25.86 6.05
N LYS A 270 12.03 -25.65 7.34
CA LYS A 270 10.84 -26.22 7.98
C LYS A 270 9.58 -25.68 7.32
N ASN A 271 8.72 -26.59 6.87
CA ASN A 271 7.51 -26.30 6.09
C ASN A 271 7.76 -25.77 4.67
N GLY A 272 8.97 -25.90 4.15
CA GLY A 272 9.34 -25.47 2.79
C GLY A 272 9.55 -23.97 2.68
N LEU A 273 10.09 -23.54 1.54
CA LEU A 273 10.33 -22.13 1.24
C LEU A 273 9.01 -21.41 0.92
N GLN A 274 8.84 -20.21 1.46
CA GLN A 274 7.66 -19.37 1.26
C GLN A 274 8.07 -17.92 0.96
N MET A 275 7.17 -17.13 0.38
CA MET A 275 7.35 -15.68 0.36
C MET A 275 7.15 -15.15 1.79
N VAL A 276 8.12 -14.41 2.31
CA VAL A 276 8.12 -13.96 3.71
C VAL A 276 8.11 -12.43 3.77
N LEU A 277 7.25 -11.88 4.62
CA LEU A 277 7.41 -10.52 5.13
C LEU A 277 8.38 -10.59 6.31
N ALA A 278 9.67 -10.41 6.02
CA ALA A 278 10.74 -10.55 6.97
C ALA A 278 10.87 -9.31 7.84
N TYR A 279 11.13 -9.51 9.13
CA TYR A 279 11.57 -8.46 10.06
C TYR A 279 12.84 -8.86 10.82
N VAL A 280 13.36 -10.07 10.59
CA VAL A 280 14.65 -10.57 11.08
C VAL A 280 15.53 -11.01 9.91
N ARG A 281 16.82 -10.71 10.00
CA ARG A 281 17.88 -11.26 9.15
C ARG A 281 19.04 -11.74 10.02
N ASP A 282 19.45 -12.99 9.81
CA ASP A 282 20.57 -13.64 10.50
C ASP A 282 20.51 -13.51 12.03
N GLY A 283 19.28 -13.58 12.59
CA GLY A 283 19.01 -13.53 14.02
C GLY A 283 18.85 -12.12 14.62
N PHE A 284 18.97 -11.06 13.81
CA PHE A 284 18.80 -9.67 14.25
C PHE A 284 17.63 -9.01 13.52
N TYR A 285 17.01 -8.01 14.16
CA TYR A 285 16.03 -7.18 13.45
C TYR A 285 16.67 -6.49 12.26
N LEU A 286 15.90 -6.34 11.18
CA LEU A 286 16.34 -5.61 10.00
C LEU A 286 16.76 -4.19 10.37
N GLU A 287 17.87 -3.73 9.80
CA GLU A 287 18.33 -2.35 9.95
C GLU A 287 17.29 -1.39 9.33
N THR A 288 16.81 -0.45 10.14
CA THR A 288 15.77 0.51 9.74
C THR A 288 16.15 1.25 8.47
N GLY A 289 15.22 1.31 7.51
CA GLY A 289 15.40 2.05 6.28
C GLY A 289 15.60 3.54 6.51
N ALA A 290 16.47 4.17 5.73
CA ALA A 290 16.65 5.62 5.72
C ALA A 290 17.07 6.11 4.33
N LEU A 291 16.87 7.40 4.05
CA LEU A 291 17.44 8.04 2.86
C LEU A 291 18.86 8.50 3.15
N THR A 292 19.78 8.14 2.26
CA THR A 292 21.13 8.71 2.24
C THR A 292 21.10 10.17 1.77
N ASP A 293 22.21 10.89 1.95
CA ASP A 293 22.39 12.25 1.39
C ASP A 293 22.19 12.33 -0.13
N ALA A 294 22.31 11.19 -0.84
CA ALA A 294 22.07 11.06 -2.27
C ALA A 294 20.60 10.71 -2.61
N ASN A 295 19.69 10.79 -1.64
CA ASN A 295 18.28 10.43 -1.75
C ASN A 295 18.05 8.98 -2.22
N LYS A 296 18.91 8.05 -1.76
CA LYS A 296 18.78 6.62 -2.02
C LYS A 296 18.42 5.88 -0.74
N LEU A 297 17.52 4.90 -0.85
CA LEU A 297 17.17 3.99 0.24
C LEU A 297 18.40 3.17 0.68
N ASP A 298 18.73 3.31 1.95
CA ASP A 298 19.64 2.45 2.69
C ASP A 298 18.90 1.72 3.80
N GLY A 299 19.46 0.63 4.33
CA GLY A 299 18.76 -0.29 5.25
C GLY A 299 17.67 -1.12 4.57
N GLU A 300 17.09 -2.09 5.27
CA GLU A 300 16.07 -2.99 4.69
C GLU A 300 14.84 -3.19 5.56
N GLY A 301 14.81 -2.59 6.76
CA GLY A 301 13.73 -2.69 7.73
C GLY A 301 12.77 -1.49 7.72
N PRO A 302 11.68 -1.54 8.50
CA PRO A 302 11.38 -2.55 9.53
C PRO A 302 10.92 -3.89 8.94
N PHE A 303 10.45 -3.88 7.68
CA PHE A 303 10.04 -5.07 6.96
C PHE A 303 10.70 -5.15 5.60
N ARG A 304 10.96 -6.37 5.14
CA ARG A 304 11.36 -6.67 3.77
C ARG A 304 10.48 -7.78 3.23
N LEU A 305 9.87 -7.57 2.07
CA LEU A 305 9.23 -8.68 1.35
C LEU A 305 10.31 -9.49 0.64
N VAL A 306 10.38 -10.78 0.89
CA VAL A 306 11.44 -11.65 0.36
C VAL A 306 10.85 -12.88 -0.33
N PRO A 307 10.92 -12.97 -1.66
CA PRO A 307 10.62 -14.21 -2.37
C PRO A 307 11.84 -15.17 -2.40
N PRO A 308 11.62 -16.49 -2.27
CA PRO A 308 12.61 -17.51 -2.64
C PRO A 308 12.83 -17.58 -4.14
N GLN A 309 13.92 -18.23 -4.58
CA GLN A 309 14.11 -18.58 -5.99
C GLN A 309 13.02 -19.58 -6.46
N LYS A 310 12.39 -19.29 -7.60
CA LYS A 310 11.49 -20.23 -8.31
C LYS A 310 12.28 -21.34 -8.97
N ASN A 311 13.48 -21.03 -9.48
CA ASN A 311 14.41 -21.98 -10.10
C ASN A 311 15.76 -21.93 -9.38
N PRO A 312 15.95 -22.65 -8.26
CA PRO A 312 17.17 -22.58 -7.47
C PRO A 312 18.41 -22.95 -8.28
N GLY A 313 19.45 -22.15 -8.14
CA GLY A 313 20.74 -22.32 -8.80
C GLY A 313 21.90 -21.95 -7.89
N PRO A 314 23.15 -22.09 -8.36
CA PRO A 314 24.29 -21.53 -7.65
C PRO A 314 24.32 -19.99 -7.75
N PRO A 315 25.12 -19.30 -6.91
CA PRO A 315 25.33 -17.87 -7.08
C PRO A 315 26.04 -17.58 -8.40
N ASP A 316 25.72 -16.47 -9.06
CA ASP A 316 26.34 -16.02 -10.29
C ASP A 316 27.04 -14.68 -10.14
N GLN A 317 28.07 -14.47 -10.97
CA GLN A 317 28.74 -13.19 -11.02
C GLN A 317 27.78 -12.08 -11.47
N GLY A 318 27.94 -10.86 -10.96
CA GLY A 318 27.08 -9.75 -11.37
C GLY A 318 27.27 -9.33 -12.84
N SER A 319 26.19 -8.88 -13.50
CA SER A 319 26.20 -8.45 -14.91
C SER A 319 27.14 -7.29 -15.21
N THR A 320 27.53 -6.51 -14.20
CA THR A 320 28.44 -5.37 -14.33
C THR A 320 29.89 -5.70 -13.99
N SER A 321 30.21 -6.96 -13.67
CA SER A 321 31.58 -7.37 -13.36
C SER A 321 32.43 -7.48 -14.63
N ASP A 322 33.65 -6.96 -14.57
CA ASP A 322 34.66 -7.10 -15.62
C ASP A 322 35.24 -8.53 -15.71
N VAL A 323 34.92 -9.40 -14.73
CA VAL A 323 35.48 -10.76 -14.61
C VAL A 323 34.37 -11.81 -14.76
N GLN A 324 34.11 -12.23 -15.99
CA GLN A 324 33.08 -13.24 -16.29
C GLN A 324 33.66 -14.65 -16.54
N GLU A 325 34.98 -14.83 -16.67
CA GLU A 325 35.59 -16.16 -16.81
C GLU A 325 35.74 -16.86 -15.45
N VAL A 326 34.60 -17.24 -14.85
CA VAL A 326 34.50 -17.84 -13.51
C VAL A 326 33.65 -19.11 -13.52
N ILE A 327 33.63 -19.86 -12.41
CA ILE A 327 32.87 -21.11 -12.28
C ILE A 327 31.37 -20.93 -12.54
N TRP A 328 30.81 -19.78 -12.12
CA TRP A 328 29.41 -19.39 -12.33
C TRP A 328 29.33 -17.96 -12.89
N PRO A 329 29.43 -17.80 -14.23
CA PRO A 329 29.33 -16.49 -14.87
C PRO A 329 27.90 -15.94 -14.80
N PHE A 330 27.76 -14.62 -14.96
CA PHE A 330 26.44 -13.99 -15.03
C PHE A 330 25.56 -14.67 -16.09
N THR A 331 24.33 -15.02 -15.71
CA THR A 331 23.35 -15.59 -16.65
C THR A 331 22.00 -14.92 -16.49
N GLU A 332 21.56 -14.18 -17.51
CA GLU A 332 20.27 -13.45 -17.50
C GLU A 332 19.05 -14.36 -17.23
N ASP A 333 19.10 -15.62 -17.66
CA ASP A 333 18.01 -16.60 -17.49
C ASP A 333 17.98 -17.25 -16.10
N TRP A 334 18.96 -16.97 -15.23
CA TRP A 334 18.98 -17.48 -13.86
C TRP A 334 18.08 -16.63 -12.95
N ASP A 335 17.74 -17.20 -11.81
CA ASP A 335 16.74 -16.65 -10.90
C ASP A 335 17.36 -15.61 -9.94
N HIS A 336 17.14 -14.31 -10.21
CA HIS A 336 17.65 -13.20 -9.40
C HIS A 336 16.62 -12.67 -8.37
N ASN A 337 16.15 -13.53 -7.48
CA ASN A 337 15.11 -13.24 -6.48
C ASN A 337 15.37 -12.00 -5.59
N ALA A 338 16.63 -11.62 -5.35
CA ALA A 338 16.94 -10.44 -4.52
C ALA A 338 16.43 -9.14 -5.14
N GLY A 339 16.41 -9.04 -6.48
CA GLY A 339 15.88 -7.87 -7.20
C GLY A 339 14.36 -7.72 -7.11
N PHE A 340 13.66 -8.78 -6.69
CA PHE A 340 12.21 -8.82 -6.50
C PHE A 340 11.83 -8.67 -5.02
N SER A 341 12.80 -8.39 -4.15
CA SER A 341 12.54 -8.09 -2.74
C SER A 341 12.25 -6.60 -2.57
N THR A 342 11.16 -6.25 -1.89
CA THR A 342 10.89 -4.86 -1.50
C THR A 342 11.52 -4.59 -0.13
N ARG A 343 12.60 -3.81 -0.11
CA ARG A 343 13.27 -3.34 1.12
C ARG A 343 12.41 -2.27 1.81
N SER A 344 12.44 -2.24 3.14
CA SER A 344 11.76 -1.23 3.94
C SER A 344 10.27 -1.11 3.58
N ALA A 345 9.63 -2.24 3.31
CA ALA A 345 8.24 -2.30 2.89
C ALA A 345 7.31 -1.71 3.97
N THR A 346 6.44 -0.79 3.56
CA THR A 346 5.46 -0.16 4.47
C THR A 346 4.03 -0.37 4.03
N ILE A 347 3.80 -0.80 2.78
CA ILE A 347 2.47 -0.95 2.20
C ILE A 347 2.37 -2.22 1.36
N ILE A 348 1.28 -2.97 1.51
CA ILE A 348 0.85 -4.07 0.65
C ILE A 348 -0.53 -3.73 0.10
N ARG A 349 -0.63 -3.44 -1.19
CA ARG A 349 -1.92 -3.32 -1.89
C ARG A 349 -2.33 -4.68 -2.44
N VAL A 350 -3.51 -5.15 -2.06
CA VAL A 350 -4.15 -6.36 -2.60
C VAL A 350 -5.02 -5.97 -3.80
N GLU A 351 -4.69 -6.52 -4.96
CA GLU A 351 -5.24 -6.11 -6.25
C GLU A 351 -6.12 -7.18 -6.88
N PRO A 352 -7.09 -6.80 -7.75
CA PRO A 352 -7.49 -5.43 -8.06
C PRO A 352 -8.28 -4.79 -6.91
N LEU A 353 -8.34 -3.45 -6.87
CA LEU A 353 -9.18 -2.76 -5.89
C LEU A 353 -10.67 -3.14 -6.07
N PRO A 354 -11.45 -3.31 -4.99
CA PRO A 354 -12.88 -3.55 -5.07
C PRO A 354 -13.61 -2.47 -5.87
N LYS A 355 -14.68 -2.85 -6.58
CA LYS A 355 -15.53 -1.91 -7.33
C LYS A 355 -16.03 -0.80 -6.41
N GLY A 356 -15.95 0.45 -6.89
CA GLY A 356 -16.38 1.62 -6.12
C GLY A 356 -15.35 2.10 -5.10
N THR A 357 -14.17 1.48 -5.05
CA THR A 357 -13.08 1.93 -4.18
C THR A 357 -11.92 2.55 -4.94
N THR A 358 -11.08 3.28 -4.23
CA THR A 358 -9.84 3.90 -4.71
C THR A 358 -8.69 3.66 -3.71
N ASP A 359 -7.46 3.99 -4.11
CA ASP A 359 -6.30 3.97 -3.23
C ASP A 359 -6.55 4.83 -1.99
N ILE A 360 -6.07 4.35 -0.84
CA ILE A 360 -6.14 5.09 0.41
C ILE A 360 -5.11 6.22 0.43
N ASP A 361 -5.19 7.09 1.42
CA ASP A 361 -4.15 8.10 1.61
C ASP A 361 -2.85 7.45 2.11
N ILE A 362 -1.93 7.19 1.19
CA ILE A 362 -0.68 6.47 1.48
C ILE A 362 0.44 7.37 2.02
N LEU A 363 0.26 8.70 2.08
CA LEU A 363 1.32 9.59 2.56
C LEU A 363 1.65 9.37 4.03
N GLU A 364 0.66 9.01 4.85
CA GLU A 364 0.89 8.66 6.26
C GLU A 364 1.62 7.32 6.42
N ALA A 365 1.57 6.45 5.40
CA ALA A 365 2.15 5.11 5.40
C ALA A 365 3.56 5.02 4.77
N GLY A 366 4.25 6.15 4.60
CA GLY A 366 5.65 6.20 4.17
C GLY A 366 6.64 6.07 5.33
N TRP A 367 7.53 7.05 5.49
CA TRP A 367 8.61 7.04 6.48
C TRP A 367 8.13 6.92 7.94
N ASN A 368 6.96 7.47 8.28
CA ASN A 368 6.40 7.29 9.62
C ASN A 368 6.18 5.81 9.96
N TYR A 369 5.81 4.97 8.99
CA TYR A 369 5.57 3.54 9.20
C TYR A 369 6.88 2.75 9.31
N VAL A 370 7.96 3.26 8.70
CA VAL A 370 9.32 2.78 8.97
C VAL A 370 9.67 3.01 10.44
N ASP A 371 9.52 4.24 10.91
CA ASP A 371 9.84 4.65 12.29
C ASP A 371 8.98 3.91 13.33
N GLU A 372 7.69 3.76 13.04
CA GLU A 372 6.72 3.12 13.93
C GLU A 372 6.72 1.58 13.81
N SER A 373 7.50 1.01 12.89
CA SER A 373 7.51 -0.43 12.61
C SER A 373 6.11 -0.98 12.29
N LYS A 374 5.39 -0.32 11.38
CA LYS A 374 4.04 -0.68 10.93
C LYS A 374 4.00 -1.01 9.45
N ILE A 375 3.05 -1.86 9.08
CA ILE A 375 2.73 -2.16 7.70
C ILE A 375 1.23 -1.94 7.45
N LEU A 376 0.92 -1.25 6.36
CA LEU A 376 -0.42 -1.04 5.85
C LEU A 376 -0.76 -2.13 4.85
N ILE A 377 -1.93 -2.76 4.98
CA ILE A 377 -2.46 -3.69 4.00
C ILE A 377 -3.82 -3.20 3.58
N TYR A 378 -4.05 -2.99 2.28
CA TYR A 378 -5.33 -2.46 1.79
C TYR A 378 -5.72 -3.02 0.43
N GLY A 379 -6.96 -2.80 0.00
CA GLY A 379 -7.45 -3.18 -1.32
C GLY A 379 -8.55 -4.24 -1.25
N ALA A 380 -8.38 -5.36 -1.96
CA ALA A 380 -9.35 -6.46 -1.98
C ALA A 380 -9.38 -7.26 -0.66
N LEU A 381 -9.81 -6.62 0.43
CA LEU A 381 -10.03 -7.23 1.75
C LEU A 381 -11.53 -7.32 2.06
N ASP A 382 -11.90 -8.21 2.98
CA ASP A 382 -13.23 -8.25 3.60
C ASP A 382 -13.55 -6.88 4.24
N PRO A 383 -14.53 -6.12 3.71
CA PRO A 383 -14.79 -4.75 4.14
C PRO A 383 -15.48 -4.67 5.51
N LEU A 384 -15.91 -5.79 6.11
CA LEU A 384 -16.76 -5.79 7.29
C LEU A 384 -16.18 -4.98 8.45
N ASN A 385 -14.89 -5.12 8.73
CA ASN A 385 -14.25 -4.39 9.84
C ASN A 385 -14.25 -2.88 9.57
N THR A 386 -13.85 -2.46 8.37
CA THR A 386 -13.86 -1.06 7.95
C THR A 386 -15.28 -0.47 8.02
N ILE A 387 -16.29 -1.19 7.54
CA ILE A 387 -17.69 -0.77 7.63
C ILE A 387 -18.11 -0.57 9.10
N LEU A 388 -17.79 -1.51 9.98
CA LEU A 388 -18.14 -1.43 11.40
C LEU A 388 -17.43 -0.27 12.11
N GLU A 389 -16.19 0.04 11.75
CA GLU A 389 -15.45 1.19 12.25
C GLU A 389 -16.14 2.50 11.85
N LYS A 390 -16.47 2.67 10.56
CA LYS A 390 -17.16 3.88 10.06
C LYS A 390 -18.51 4.09 10.73
N LEU A 391 -19.28 3.03 10.93
CA LEU A 391 -20.56 3.10 11.63
C LEU A 391 -20.39 3.38 13.14
N THR A 392 -19.30 2.93 13.75
CA THR A 392 -18.97 3.22 15.15
C THR A 392 -18.54 4.67 15.32
N GLU A 393 -17.73 5.20 14.40
CA GLU A 393 -17.34 6.60 14.35
C GLU A 393 -18.57 7.50 14.19
N ALA A 394 -19.46 7.18 13.24
CA ALA A 394 -20.72 7.88 13.06
C ALA A 394 -21.55 7.88 14.36
N GLU A 395 -21.66 6.73 15.05
CA GLU A 395 -22.33 6.66 16.35
C GLU A 395 -21.71 7.63 17.37
N GLN A 396 -20.38 7.67 17.47
CA GLN A 396 -19.67 8.54 18.42
C GLN A 396 -19.91 10.02 18.14
N ILE A 397 -19.83 10.43 16.87
CA ILE A 397 -20.13 11.80 16.44
C ILE A 397 -21.56 12.15 16.83
N ILE A 398 -22.55 11.32 16.46
CA ILE A 398 -23.96 11.57 16.78
C ILE A 398 -24.17 11.70 18.30
N VAL A 399 -23.52 10.87 19.12
CA VAL A 399 -23.59 10.98 20.58
C VAL A 399 -23.09 12.35 21.05
N GLY A 400 -21.97 12.82 20.50
CA GLY A 400 -21.33 14.10 20.85
C GLY A 400 -22.07 15.36 20.40
N LEU A 401 -22.86 15.30 19.32
CA LEU A 401 -23.56 16.46 18.76
C LEU A 401 -24.61 17.07 19.70
N ASP A 402 -24.83 18.39 19.60
CA ASP A 402 -25.85 19.08 20.37
C ASP A 402 -27.25 18.74 19.82
N ILE A 403 -28.28 18.87 20.65
CA ILE A 403 -29.64 18.60 20.20
C ILE A 403 -30.14 19.59 19.14
N ASN A 404 -29.53 20.78 19.09
CA ASN A 404 -29.83 21.80 18.09
C ASN A 404 -29.25 21.47 16.70
N ASP A 405 -28.37 20.49 16.59
CA ASP A 405 -27.93 19.95 15.30
C ASP A 405 -28.99 19.05 14.65
N PHE A 406 -30.11 18.80 15.32
CA PHE A 406 -31.22 17.96 14.86
C PHE A 406 -32.53 18.74 14.82
N HIS A 407 -33.43 18.33 13.91
CA HIS A 407 -34.79 18.88 13.88
C HIS A 407 -35.60 18.55 15.15
N SER A 408 -35.32 17.42 15.79
CA SER A 408 -35.95 17.03 17.04
C SER A 408 -35.12 16.04 17.87
N ARG A 409 -35.47 15.91 19.16
CA ARG A 409 -34.94 14.85 20.04
C ARG A 409 -35.21 13.44 19.52
N SER A 410 -36.31 13.27 18.81
CA SER A 410 -36.68 11.98 18.23
C SER A 410 -35.75 11.62 17.08
N ASP A 411 -35.32 12.59 16.27
CA ASP A 411 -34.44 12.35 15.12
C ASP A 411 -33.06 11.88 15.57
N LYS A 412 -32.45 12.56 16.56
CA LYS A 412 -31.19 12.09 17.18
C LYS A 412 -31.31 10.64 17.68
N LYS A 413 -32.40 10.31 18.38
CA LYS A 413 -32.64 8.96 18.90
C LYS A 413 -32.83 7.93 17.78
N ASN A 414 -33.60 8.27 16.75
CA ASN A 414 -33.88 7.39 15.61
C ASN A 414 -32.62 7.11 14.80
N LEU A 415 -31.80 8.14 14.56
CA LEU A 415 -30.52 8.02 13.88
C LEU A 415 -29.57 7.06 14.61
N LEU A 416 -29.37 7.28 15.93
CA LEU A 416 -28.57 6.37 16.75
C LEU A 416 -29.10 4.94 16.73
N GLN A 417 -30.42 4.76 16.84
CA GLN A 417 -31.02 3.43 16.81
C GLN A 417 -30.84 2.75 15.44
N LYS A 418 -30.91 3.52 14.34
CA LYS A 418 -30.73 3.00 12.98
C LYS A 418 -29.29 2.51 12.79
N ILE A 419 -28.29 3.32 13.11
CA ILE A 419 -26.86 2.93 13.07
C ILE A 419 -26.61 1.64 13.86
N LYS A 420 -27.11 1.55 15.11
CA LYS A 420 -26.98 0.34 15.95
C LYS A 420 -27.63 -0.89 15.34
N THR A 421 -28.73 -0.71 14.62
CA THR A 421 -29.45 -1.82 13.97
C THR A 421 -28.70 -2.30 12.73
N ILE A 422 -28.09 -1.39 11.97
CA ILE A 422 -27.21 -1.72 10.84
C ILE A 422 -26.01 -2.52 11.35
N ASN A 423 -25.28 -1.99 12.35
CA ASN A 423 -24.14 -2.67 12.99
C ASN A 423 -24.50 -4.10 13.43
N LYS A 424 -25.63 -4.26 14.11
CA LYS A 424 -26.10 -5.58 14.56
C LYS A 424 -26.48 -6.52 13.41
N SER A 425 -26.96 -5.98 12.27
CA SER A 425 -27.32 -6.77 11.09
C SER A 425 -26.06 -7.28 10.39
N LEU A 426 -25.06 -6.41 10.21
CA LEU A 426 -23.74 -6.75 9.65
C LEU A 426 -23.02 -7.81 10.49
N GLN A 427 -22.96 -7.63 11.81
CA GLN A 427 -22.36 -8.61 12.73
C GLN A 427 -23.05 -9.98 12.68
N LYS A 428 -24.32 -10.03 12.29
CA LYS A 428 -25.11 -11.26 12.14
C LYS A 428 -25.11 -11.80 10.70
N LYS A 429 -24.38 -11.17 9.77
CA LYS A 429 -24.38 -11.51 8.34
C LYS A 429 -25.77 -11.48 7.73
N HIS A 430 -26.57 -10.49 8.10
CA HIS A 430 -27.90 -10.25 7.55
C HIS A 430 -27.81 -9.18 6.44
N ASP A 431 -27.08 -9.47 5.38
CA ASP A 431 -26.59 -8.46 4.41
C ASP A 431 -27.74 -7.70 3.72
N GLN A 432 -28.79 -8.41 3.28
CA GLN A 432 -29.98 -7.76 2.69
C GLN A 432 -30.67 -6.77 3.64
N ALA A 433 -30.68 -7.08 4.94
CA ALA A 433 -31.26 -6.18 5.93
C ALA A 433 -30.34 -4.98 6.18
N ALA A 434 -29.02 -5.16 6.12
CA ALA A 434 -28.04 -4.08 6.24
C ALA A 434 -28.12 -3.12 5.04
N THR A 435 -28.07 -3.62 3.79
CA THR A 435 -28.27 -2.87 2.54
C THR A 435 -29.52 -1.99 2.62
N HIS A 436 -30.68 -2.59 2.85
CA HIS A 436 -31.94 -1.84 2.89
C HIS A 436 -31.94 -0.77 4.00
N GLN A 437 -31.25 -1.03 5.12
CA GLN A 437 -31.14 -0.04 6.20
C GLN A 437 -30.15 1.09 5.91
N LEU A 438 -29.04 0.82 5.21
CA LEU A 438 -28.07 1.80 4.75
C LEU A 438 -28.69 2.73 3.70
N GLU A 439 -29.35 2.17 2.68
CA GLU A 439 -30.12 2.94 1.69
C GLU A 439 -31.20 3.80 2.36
N SER A 440 -31.97 3.17 3.26
CA SER A 440 -32.97 3.84 4.09
C SER A 440 -32.36 4.77 5.15
N LEU A 441 -31.05 4.93 5.25
CA LEU A 441 -30.45 5.95 6.09
C LEU A 441 -29.92 7.09 5.24
N SER A 442 -29.34 6.82 4.07
CA SER A 442 -28.77 7.85 3.19
C SER A 442 -29.76 9.00 2.89
N TRP A 443 -31.00 8.70 2.49
CA TRP A 443 -32.07 9.69 2.24
C TRP A 443 -32.55 10.50 3.46
N LYS A 444 -31.96 10.29 4.65
CA LYS A 444 -32.27 11.01 5.89
C LYS A 444 -31.15 11.96 6.33
N ILE A 445 -30.05 11.98 5.59
CA ILE A 445 -28.84 12.72 5.93
C ILE A 445 -28.15 13.25 4.67
N ASP A 446 -28.85 13.40 3.54
CA ASP A 446 -28.27 13.71 2.23
C ASP A 446 -28.48 15.16 1.77
N GLY A 447 -29.36 15.95 2.39
CA GLY A 447 -29.72 17.28 1.91
C GLY A 447 -28.52 18.21 1.70
N CYS A 448 -27.58 18.27 2.64
CA CYS A 448 -26.36 19.07 2.55
C CYS A 448 -25.37 18.52 1.53
N ALA A 449 -25.23 17.20 1.41
CA ALA A 449 -24.36 16.58 0.42
C ALA A 449 -24.87 16.78 -1.02
N THR A 450 -26.20 16.82 -1.21
CA THR A 450 -26.83 16.84 -2.55
C THR A 450 -27.33 18.23 -2.97
N ALA A 451 -27.67 19.09 -2.02
CA ALA A 451 -28.30 20.39 -2.26
C ALA A 451 -27.71 21.54 -1.42
N ALA A 452 -26.57 21.31 -0.75
CA ALA A 452 -25.86 22.29 0.09
C ALA A 452 -26.70 22.90 1.23
N LYS A 453 -27.81 22.26 1.60
CA LYS A 453 -28.64 22.62 2.76
C LYS A 453 -29.48 21.42 3.22
N PRO A 454 -29.84 21.30 4.51
CA PRO A 454 -30.71 20.23 4.96
C PRO A 454 -32.09 20.36 4.32
N ASP A 455 -32.71 19.23 4.00
CA ASP A 455 -34.09 19.19 3.53
C ASP A 455 -35.08 18.90 4.67
N GLY A 456 -36.38 18.88 4.37
CA GLY A 456 -37.42 18.65 5.39
C GLY A 456 -37.58 17.19 5.85
N ASN A 457 -36.92 16.26 5.16
CA ASN A 457 -36.93 14.82 5.43
C ASN A 457 -35.72 14.38 6.25
N ASP A 458 -34.66 15.19 6.27
CA ASP A 458 -33.44 15.00 7.03
C ASP A 458 -33.66 14.93 8.54
N TRP A 459 -32.79 14.19 9.22
CA TRP A 459 -32.75 14.10 10.68
C TRP A 459 -31.78 15.11 11.32
N ILE A 460 -30.78 15.56 10.56
CA ILE A 460 -29.75 16.51 11.01
C ILE A 460 -29.98 17.84 10.30
N SER A 461 -30.09 18.93 11.07
CA SER A 461 -30.35 20.29 10.58
C SER A 461 -29.10 21.15 10.43
N ASN A 462 -27.93 20.68 10.86
CA ASN A 462 -26.65 21.34 10.69
C ASN A 462 -25.88 20.69 9.54
N CYS A 463 -25.44 21.47 8.54
CA CYS A 463 -24.74 20.89 7.38
C CYS A 463 -23.35 20.35 7.66
N GLU A 464 -22.61 20.94 8.60
CA GLU A 464 -21.28 20.45 8.95
C GLU A 464 -21.41 19.03 9.53
N SER A 465 -22.25 18.89 10.56
CA SER A 465 -22.54 17.61 11.20
C SER A 465 -23.20 16.61 10.27
N GLN A 466 -24.10 17.06 9.39
CA GLN A 466 -24.77 16.18 8.44
C GLN A 466 -23.77 15.63 7.42
N SER A 467 -22.88 16.47 6.90
CA SER A 467 -21.89 16.06 5.89
C SER A 467 -20.92 15.03 6.48
N GLU A 468 -20.44 15.25 7.70
CA GLU A 468 -19.55 14.32 8.39
C GLU A 468 -20.18 12.92 8.55
N ILE A 469 -21.43 12.86 9.03
CA ILE A 469 -22.14 11.59 9.21
C ILE A 469 -22.53 10.96 7.86
N TYR A 470 -22.92 11.78 6.88
CA TYR A 470 -23.27 11.33 5.53
C TYR A 470 -22.12 10.56 4.89
N TRP A 471 -20.91 11.10 4.92
CA TRP A 471 -19.76 10.48 4.25
C TRP A 471 -19.36 9.16 4.89
N LEU A 472 -19.43 9.04 6.23
CA LEU A 472 -19.21 7.77 6.93
C LEU A 472 -20.24 6.70 6.54
N VAL A 473 -21.52 7.08 6.43
CA VAL A 473 -22.59 6.16 6.02
C VAL A 473 -22.51 5.84 4.52
N TYR A 474 -22.14 6.80 3.69
CA TYR A 474 -21.91 6.62 2.27
C TYR A 474 -20.77 5.62 2.02
N GLU A 475 -19.64 5.79 2.69
CA GLU A 475 -18.52 4.85 2.64
C GLU A 475 -18.93 3.44 3.08
N ALA A 476 -19.61 3.31 4.22
CA ALA A 476 -20.16 2.03 4.68
C ALA A 476 -21.07 1.35 3.63
N ARG A 477 -21.87 2.13 2.90
CA ARG A 477 -22.76 1.64 1.83
C ARG A 477 -21.99 1.20 0.60
N VAL A 478 -21.03 2.01 0.13
CA VAL A 478 -20.18 1.67 -1.03
C VAL A 478 -19.40 0.38 -0.77
N LEU A 479 -18.77 0.28 0.41
CA LEU A 479 -17.99 -0.88 0.82
C LEU A 479 -18.83 -2.15 0.99
N HIS A 480 -20.10 -2.04 1.38
CA HIS A 480 -21.00 -3.18 1.50
C HIS A 480 -21.40 -3.80 0.14
N GLY A 481 -21.21 -3.07 -0.97
CA GLY A 481 -21.40 -3.59 -2.33
C GLY A 481 -22.76 -3.31 -2.97
N ASP A 482 -23.45 -2.23 -2.59
CA ASP A 482 -24.69 -1.81 -3.24
C ASP A 482 -24.40 -1.06 -4.56
N PHE A 483 -24.27 -1.80 -5.69
CA PHE A 483 -24.34 -1.23 -7.04
C PHE A 483 -24.99 -2.15 -8.09
#